data_AF-A0A936XXY2-F1
#
_entry.id   AF-A0A936XXY2-F1
#
_cell.length_a   1.000
_cell.length_b   1.000
_cell.length_c   1.000
_cell.angle_alpha   90.00
_cell.angle_beta   90.00
_cell.angle_gamma   90.00
#
_symmetry.space_group_name_H-M   'P 1'
#
loop_
_entity.id
_entity.type
_entity.pdbx_description
1 polymer ?
#
loop_
_entity_poly.entity_id
_entity_poly.type
_entity_poly.pdbx_seq_one_letter_code
_entity_poly.pdbx_strand_id
1 'polypeptide(L)'
;MKYLPKSKWKKAGLILLLIFVLIQFYPRPEKNISSAQSSNSIEQLYPIQDSILQVLKAACYDCHSNNTNYPWYSTIQPVAWFLNRHIVEGKEELNFDEFGNYSKRRQQSKLKSIASQVNDGEMPLTSYKLLHKKARLSGKERSMITKWFMEKYDASRN
;
A
#
# COMPACT_ATOMS: atom_id res chain seq x y z
N MET A 1 -40.02 3.74 -23.04
CA MET A 1 -38.55 3.58 -23.05
C MET A 1 -37.98 4.37 -24.23
N LYS A 2 -37.51 5.61 -24.01
CA LYS A 2 -37.05 6.49 -25.10
C LYS A 2 -35.68 6.03 -25.61
N TYR A 3 -35.66 5.39 -26.78
CA TYR A 3 -34.42 5.07 -27.50
C TYR A 3 -33.68 6.38 -27.84
N LEU A 4 -32.56 6.64 -27.18
CA LEU A 4 -31.70 7.78 -27.48
C LEU A 4 -30.95 7.52 -28.81
N PRO A 5 -30.89 8.48 -29.75
CA PRO A 5 -30.34 8.26 -31.08
C PRO A 5 -28.84 7.93 -31.04
N LYS A 6 -28.42 6.86 -31.73
CA LYS A 6 -27.04 6.32 -31.77
C LYS A 6 -25.95 7.39 -32.04
N SER A 7 -26.28 8.48 -32.71
CA SER A 7 -25.40 9.64 -33.00
C SER A 7 -24.92 10.38 -31.74
N LYS A 8 -25.78 10.52 -30.72
CA LYS A 8 -25.42 11.25 -29.49
C LYS A 8 -24.39 10.48 -28.65
N TRP A 9 -24.50 9.16 -28.60
CA TRP A 9 -23.54 8.28 -27.92
C TRP A 9 -22.16 8.28 -28.57
N LYS A 10 -22.10 8.33 -29.91
CA LYS A 10 -20.82 8.46 -30.64
C LYS A 10 -20.10 9.77 -30.29
N LYS A 11 -20.83 10.88 -30.27
CA LYS A 11 -20.27 12.19 -29.89
C LYS A 11 -19.82 12.22 -28.43
N ALA A 12 -20.63 11.68 -27.51
CA ALA A 12 -20.28 11.60 -26.09
C ALA A 12 -19.02 10.75 -25.85
N GLY A 13 -18.91 9.58 -26.50
CA GLY A 13 -17.73 8.73 -26.40
C GLY A 13 -16.46 9.40 -26.95
N LEU A 14 -16.57 10.15 -28.05
CA LEU A 14 -15.45 10.89 -28.62
C LEU A 14 -14.98 12.03 -27.72
N ILE A 15 -15.91 12.75 -27.09
CA ILE A 15 -15.59 13.77 -26.08
C ILE A 15 -14.88 13.15 -24.88
N LEU A 16 -15.38 12.03 -24.36
CA LEU A 16 -14.76 11.34 -23.23
C LEU A 16 -13.34 10.84 -23.58
N LEU A 17 -13.16 10.28 -24.78
CA LEU A 17 -11.85 9.86 -25.27
C LEU A 17 -10.88 11.04 -25.37
N LEU A 18 -11.33 12.17 -25.93
CA LEU A 18 -10.52 13.38 -26.01
C LEU A 18 -10.08 13.83 -24.61
N ILE A 19 -11.00 13.90 -23.63
CA ILE A 19 -10.69 14.23 -22.24
C ILE A 19 -9.68 13.24 -21.65
N PHE A 20 -9.89 11.93 -21.88
CA PHE A 20 -8.97 10.89 -21.40
C PHE A 20 -7.59 10.97 -22.03
N VAL A 21 -7.46 11.41 -23.29
CA VAL A 21 -6.17 11.64 -23.93
C VAL A 21 -5.51 12.89 -23.34
N LEU A 22 -6.26 13.98 -23.19
CA LEU A 22 -5.76 15.24 -22.64
C LEU A 22 -5.25 15.07 -21.20
N ILE A 23 -5.95 14.30 -20.36
CA ILE A 23 -5.54 14.09 -18.96
C ILE A 23 -4.21 13.31 -18.84
N GLN A 24 -3.81 12.52 -19.84
CA GLN A 24 -2.52 11.81 -19.81
C GLN A 24 -1.32 12.76 -19.90
N PHE A 25 -1.50 13.98 -20.42
CA PHE A 25 -0.43 14.99 -20.51
C PHE A 25 -0.25 15.80 -19.23
N TYR A 26 -1.16 15.67 -18.26
CA TYR A 26 -0.99 16.32 -16.96
C TYR A 26 0.13 15.63 -16.16
N PRO A 27 0.95 16.38 -15.40
CA PRO A 27 2.07 15.84 -14.64
C PRO A 27 1.74 14.59 -13.82
N ARG A 28 2.62 13.60 -13.91
CA ARG A 28 2.54 12.40 -13.09
C ARG A 28 3.21 12.67 -11.74
N PRO A 29 2.71 12.06 -10.65
CA PRO A 29 3.42 12.08 -9.37
C PRO A 29 4.80 11.47 -9.50
N GLU A 30 5.73 11.95 -8.68
CA GLU A 30 7.03 11.31 -8.52
C GLU A 30 6.85 9.90 -7.94
N LYS A 31 7.73 8.99 -8.33
CA LYS A 31 7.69 7.61 -7.83
C LYS A 31 8.32 7.55 -6.44
N ASN A 32 7.69 6.80 -5.54
CA ASN A 32 8.22 6.40 -4.23
C ASN A 32 9.32 5.35 -4.41
N ILE A 33 10.53 5.83 -4.71
CA ILE A 33 11.73 5.03 -4.88
C ILE A 33 12.86 5.74 -4.13
N SER A 34 13.48 5.05 -3.18
CA SER A 34 14.65 5.54 -2.44
C SER A 34 15.87 4.70 -2.78
N SER A 35 17.01 5.36 -3.02
CA SER A 35 18.27 4.71 -3.39
C SER A 35 19.04 4.10 -2.20
N ALA A 36 18.73 4.54 -0.97
CA ALA A 36 19.39 4.09 0.24
C ALA A 36 18.44 3.29 1.14
N GLN A 37 18.96 2.21 1.72
CA GLN A 37 18.27 1.50 2.81
C GLN A 37 18.22 2.42 4.03
N SER A 38 17.04 2.55 4.65
CA SER A 38 16.90 3.38 5.83
C SER A 38 17.55 2.72 7.05
N SER A 39 18.40 3.48 7.75
CA SER A 39 18.94 3.09 9.06
C SER A 39 17.88 3.05 10.16
N ASN A 40 16.70 3.63 9.90
CA ASN A 40 15.56 3.65 10.82
C ASN A 40 14.51 2.60 10.47
N SER A 41 14.81 1.67 9.55
CA SER A 41 13.85 0.64 9.16
C SER A 41 13.54 -0.35 10.28
N ILE A 42 12.34 -0.94 10.23
CA ILE A 42 11.91 -1.96 11.19
C ILE A 42 12.86 -3.17 11.21
N GLU A 43 13.50 -3.48 10.08
CA GLU A 43 14.49 -4.57 10.00
C GLU A 43 15.77 -4.27 10.79
N GLN A 44 16.12 -3.00 10.99
CA GLN A 44 17.26 -2.61 11.83
C GLN A 44 16.93 -2.69 13.33
N LEU A 45 15.64 -2.61 13.68
CA LEU A 45 15.18 -2.63 15.07
C LEU A 45 14.86 -4.02 15.58
N TYR A 46 14.37 -4.92 14.72
CA TYR A 46 13.95 -6.25 15.11
C TYR A 46 14.51 -7.31 14.17
N PRO A 47 15.02 -8.44 14.69
CA PRO A 47 15.34 -9.58 13.85
C PRO A 47 14.05 -10.11 13.22
N ILE A 48 14.03 -10.16 11.90
CA ILE A 48 12.90 -10.65 11.09
C ILE A 48 13.32 -11.93 10.38
N GLN A 49 12.52 -12.98 10.52
CA GLN A 49 12.72 -14.22 9.78
C GLN A 49 12.35 -14.00 8.30
N ASP A 50 13.06 -14.67 7.38
CA ASP A 50 12.84 -14.52 5.94
C ASP A 50 11.39 -14.76 5.51
N SER A 51 10.71 -15.71 6.15
CA SER A 51 9.30 -16.01 5.91
C SER A 51 8.37 -14.82 6.21
N ILE A 52 8.64 -14.08 7.29
CA ILE A 52 7.87 -12.89 7.67
C ILE A 52 8.21 -11.74 6.72
N LEU A 53 9.49 -11.54 6.42
CA LEU A 53 9.95 -10.50 5.52
C LEU A 53 9.37 -10.65 4.11
N GLN A 54 9.28 -11.87 3.59
CA GLN A 54 8.65 -12.14 2.29
C GLN A 54 7.19 -11.73 2.27
N VAL A 55 6.44 -12.02 3.34
CA VAL A 55 5.02 -11.64 3.43
C VAL A 55 4.88 -10.11 3.56
N LEU A 56 5.72 -9.46 4.38
CA LEU A 56 5.72 -8.00 4.51
C LEU A 56 6.01 -7.30 3.17
N LYS A 57 6.99 -7.80 2.42
CA LYS A 57 7.31 -7.31 1.07
C LYS A 57 6.13 -7.47 0.10
N ALA A 58 5.43 -8.60 0.16
CA ALA A 58 4.33 -8.90 -0.76
C ALA A 58 3.02 -8.21 -0.44
N ALA A 59 2.76 -7.89 0.84
CA ALA A 59 1.45 -7.45 1.32
C ALA A 59 1.43 -6.04 1.92
N CYS A 60 2.58 -5.50 2.34
CA CYS A 60 2.64 -4.28 3.13
C CYS A 60 3.54 -3.20 2.52
N TYR A 61 4.73 -3.58 2.03
CA TYR A 61 5.80 -2.62 1.72
C TYR A 61 5.50 -1.71 0.53
N ASP A 62 4.70 -2.16 -0.44
CA ASP A 62 4.33 -1.33 -1.58
C ASP A 62 3.64 -0.02 -1.16
N CYS A 63 2.93 -0.01 -0.02
CA CYS A 63 2.23 1.17 0.50
C CYS A 63 2.88 1.75 1.77
N HIS A 64 3.58 0.93 2.55
CA HIS A 64 4.10 1.30 3.88
C HIS A 64 5.64 1.34 3.93
N SER A 65 6.33 1.52 2.80
CA SER A 65 7.80 1.69 2.77
C SER A 65 8.20 2.84 1.85
N ASN A 66 9.48 3.17 1.81
CA ASN A 66 10.07 4.16 0.90
C ASN A 66 10.31 3.59 -0.52
N ASN A 67 9.87 2.36 -0.80
CA ASN A 67 9.98 1.75 -2.12
C ASN A 67 8.69 1.03 -2.52
N THR A 68 8.09 1.44 -3.64
CA THR A 68 6.87 0.81 -4.17
C THR A 68 7.16 0.01 -5.44
N ASN A 69 6.73 -1.25 -5.49
CA ASN A 69 6.71 -2.02 -6.74
C ASN A 69 5.50 -1.60 -7.57
N TYR A 70 5.69 -0.60 -8.43
CA TYR A 70 4.61 -0.01 -9.20
C TYR A 70 4.03 -0.98 -10.26
N PRO A 71 2.70 -1.21 -10.27
CA PRO A 71 2.05 -1.96 -11.33
C PRO A 71 1.97 -1.14 -12.63
N TRP A 72 1.78 -1.79 -13.77
CA TRP A 72 1.77 -1.16 -15.11
C TRP A 72 0.80 0.05 -15.22
N TYR A 73 -0.33 -0.02 -14.54
CA TYR A 73 -1.34 1.04 -14.56
C TYR A 73 -0.96 2.29 -13.75
N SER A 74 0.17 2.27 -13.02
CA SER A 74 0.67 3.44 -12.26
C SER A 74 1.12 4.60 -13.15
N THR A 75 1.03 4.44 -14.47
CA THR A 75 1.40 5.45 -15.46
C THR A 75 0.19 6.07 -16.18
N ILE A 76 -1.01 5.55 -15.90
CA ILE A 76 -2.26 5.94 -16.55
C ILE A 76 -3.04 6.87 -15.62
N GLN A 77 -3.40 8.05 -16.11
CA GLN A 77 -4.22 8.99 -15.36
C GLN A 77 -5.71 8.71 -15.50
N PRO A 78 -6.53 8.96 -14.46
CA PRO A 78 -6.18 9.51 -13.14
C PRO A 78 -5.71 8.46 -12.10
N VAL A 79 -5.58 7.19 -12.50
CA VAL A 79 -5.26 6.08 -11.59
C VAL A 79 -3.92 6.30 -10.89
N ALA A 80 -2.92 6.84 -11.59
CA ALA A 80 -1.62 7.15 -10.99
C ALA A 80 -1.72 8.17 -9.84
N TRP A 81 -2.58 9.18 -9.93
CA TRP A 81 -2.81 10.13 -8.83
C TRP A 81 -3.46 9.46 -7.62
N PHE A 82 -4.50 8.65 -7.85
CA PHE A 82 -5.15 7.93 -6.76
C PHE A 82 -4.18 6.97 -6.06
N LEU A 83 -3.37 6.23 -6.83
CA LEU A 83 -2.35 5.34 -6.30
C LEU A 83 -1.33 6.11 -5.46
N ASN A 84 -0.80 7.22 -5.98
CA ASN A 84 0.17 8.03 -5.25
C ASN A 84 -0.40 8.57 -3.95
N ARG A 85 -1.63 9.10 -3.97
CA ARG A 85 -2.29 9.62 -2.77
C ARG A 85 -2.41 8.52 -1.69
N HIS A 86 -2.84 7.32 -2.06
CA HIS A 86 -2.94 6.21 -1.13
C HIS A 86 -1.58 5.77 -0.56
N ILE A 87 -0.51 5.81 -1.35
CA ILE A 87 0.85 5.51 -0.86
C ILE A 87 1.30 6.58 0.13
N VAL A 88 1.10 7.87 -0.19
CA VAL A 88 1.45 8.98 0.70
C VAL A 88 0.70 8.87 2.04
N GLU A 89 -0.63 8.76 2.00
CA GLU A 89 -1.49 8.59 3.19
C GLU A 89 -1.10 7.33 3.99
N GLY A 90 -0.82 6.23 3.30
CA GLY A 90 -0.36 4.98 3.92
C GLY A 90 0.94 5.15 4.70
N LYS A 91 1.93 5.85 4.13
CA LYS A 91 3.23 6.13 4.77
C LYS A 91 3.13 7.13 5.92
N GLU A 92 2.24 8.12 5.83
CA GLU A 92 1.98 9.07 6.91
C GLU A 92 1.49 8.35 8.18
N GLU A 93 0.64 7.34 8.00
CA GLU A 93 0.17 6.51 9.09
C GLU A 93 1.23 5.52 9.57
N LEU A 94 1.86 4.80 8.64
CA LEU A 94 2.85 3.78 8.93
C LEU A 94 3.88 3.69 7.79
N ASN A 95 5.14 3.90 8.12
CA ASN A 95 6.27 3.70 7.24
C ASN A 95 7.31 2.82 7.94
N PHE A 96 7.48 1.60 7.43
CA PHE A 96 8.42 0.60 7.94
C PHE A 96 9.87 1.07 7.83
N ASP A 97 10.21 1.90 6.84
CA ASP A 97 11.55 2.47 6.71
C ASP A 97 11.83 3.59 7.72
N GLU A 98 10.80 4.18 8.33
CA GLU A 98 10.94 5.27 9.31
C GLU A 98 10.57 4.83 10.74
N PHE A 99 10.37 3.53 10.95
CA PHE A 99 9.82 3.00 12.19
C PHE A 99 10.69 3.34 13.42
N GLY A 100 12.01 3.39 13.25
CA GLY A 100 12.99 3.80 14.25
C GLY A 100 12.89 5.26 14.68
N ASN A 101 12.39 6.14 13.80
CA ASN A 101 12.17 7.55 14.10
C ASN A 101 10.89 7.80 14.91
N TYR A 102 10.02 6.80 15.04
CA TYR A 102 8.80 6.93 15.82
C TYR A 102 9.11 6.97 17.32
N SER A 103 8.32 7.75 18.08
CA SER A 103 8.35 7.66 19.54
C SER A 103 8.01 6.25 20.00
N LYS A 104 8.56 5.83 21.16
CA LYS A 104 8.29 4.49 21.72
C LYS A 104 6.80 4.16 21.83
N ARG A 105 6.00 5.15 22.26
CA ARG A 105 4.53 5.04 22.30
C ARG A 105 3.92 4.80 20.91
N ARG A 106 4.39 5.52 19.88
CA ARG A 106 3.91 5.33 18.50
C ARG A 106 4.34 3.97 17.95
N GLN A 107 5.57 3.52 18.21
CA GLN A 107 6.04 2.16 17.86
C GLN A 107 5.11 1.10 18.47
N GLN A 108 4.90 1.11 19.78
CA GLN A 108 3.99 0.20 20.48
C GLN A 108 2.57 0.21 19.89
N SER A 109 2.01 1.41 19.67
CA SER A 109 0.67 1.57 19.10
C SER A 109 0.58 0.95 17.70
N LYS A 110 1.57 1.19 16.84
CA LYS A 110 1.59 0.68 15.47
C LYS A 110 1.82 -0.83 15.43
N LEU A 111 2.67 -1.42 16.27
CA LEU A 111 2.82 -2.88 16.38
C LEU A 111 1.47 -3.56 16.68
N LYS A 112 0.77 -3.07 17.71
CA LYS A 112 -0.57 -3.59 18.08
C LYS A 112 -1.60 -3.36 16.98
N SER A 113 -1.61 -2.18 16.37
CA SER A 113 -2.55 -1.82 15.31
C SER A 113 -2.39 -2.71 14.09
N ILE A 114 -1.15 -2.98 13.66
CA ILE A 114 -0.87 -3.86 12.52
C ILE A 114 -1.38 -5.28 12.81
N ALA A 115 -1.08 -5.81 14.00
CA ALA A 115 -1.54 -7.15 14.39
C ALA A 115 -3.07 -7.28 14.33
N SER A 116 -3.79 -6.28 14.85
CA SER A 116 -5.27 -6.25 14.82
C SER A 116 -5.79 -6.17 13.38
N GLN A 117 -5.38 -5.17 12.60
CA GLN A 117 -5.90 -4.97 11.24
C GLN A 117 -5.63 -6.16 10.31
N VAL A 118 -4.48 -6.83 10.47
CA VAL A 118 -4.17 -8.06 9.72
C VAL A 118 -5.04 -9.23 10.19
N ASN A 119 -5.21 -9.39 11.50
CA ASN A 119 -6.05 -10.44 12.08
C ASN A 119 -7.51 -10.32 11.63
N ASP A 120 -8.03 -9.09 11.70
CA ASP A 120 -9.42 -8.74 11.42
C ASP A 120 -9.71 -8.68 9.91
N GLY A 121 -8.66 -8.81 9.08
CA GLY A 121 -8.75 -8.89 7.63
C GLY A 121 -8.97 -7.54 6.93
N GLU A 122 -8.87 -6.44 7.69
CA GLU A 122 -8.91 -5.06 7.19
C GLU A 122 -7.70 -4.78 6.29
N MET A 123 -6.54 -5.31 6.67
CA MET A 123 -5.30 -5.21 5.91
C MET A 123 -4.80 -6.56 5.39
N PRO A 124 -4.30 -6.63 4.14
CA PRO A 124 -4.35 -5.57 3.13
C PRO A 124 -5.77 -5.31 2.62
N LEU A 125 -6.03 -4.08 2.15
CA LEU A 125 -7.33 -3.64 1.65
C LEU A 125 -7.91 -4.60 0.59
N THR A 126 -9.21 -4.83 0.63
CA THR A 126 -9.89 -5.70 -0.35
C THR A 126 -9.70 -5.24 -1.79
N SER A 127 -9.80 -3.93 -2.05
CA SER A 127 -9.53 -3.34 -3.37
C SER A 127 -8.11 -3.63 -3.87
N TYR A 128 -7.12 -3.55 -2.99
CA TYR A 128 -5.72 -3.85 -3.32
C TYR A 128 -5.54 -5.34 -3.66
N LYS A 129 -6.14 -6.24 -2.87
CA LYS A 129 -6.10 -7.71 -3.08
C LYS A 129 -6.73 -8.17 -4.40
N LEU A 130 -7.68 -7.41 -4.97
CA LEU A 130 -8.29 -7.73 -6.28
C LEU A 130 -7.26 -7.67 -7.41
N LEU A 131 -6.36 -6.69 -7.37
CA LEU A 131 -5.33 -6.47 -8.39
C LEU A 131 -3.98 -7.08 -8.01
N HIS A 132 -3.73 -7.30 -6.71
CA HIS A 132 -2.46 -7.83 -6.18
C HIS A 132 -2.68 -9.17 -5.50
N LYS A 133 -2.72 -10.24 -6.31
CA LYS A 133 -2.94 -11.61 -5.80
C LYS A 133 -1.89 -12.01 -4.76
N LYS A 134 -0.65 -11.55 -4.89
CA LYS A 134 0.46 -11.82 -3.96
C LYS A 134 0.25 -11.21 -2.56
N ALA A 135 -0.58 -10.18 -2.44
CA ALA A 135 -0.92 -9.55 -1.16
C ALA A 135 -2.03 -10.31 -0.39
N ARG A 136 -2.58 -11.38 -0.97
CA ARG A 136 -3.65 -12.16 -0.33
C ARG A 136 -3.04 -13.11 0.69
N LEU A 137 -3.04 -12.69 1.95
CA LEU A 137 -2.56 -13.50 3.06
C LEU A 137 -3.40 -14.77 3.23
N SER A 138 -2.74 -15.93 3.20
CA SER A 138 -3.30 -17.20 3.68
C SER A 138 -3.55 -17.14 5.19
N GLY A 139 -4.35 -18.08 5.71
CA GLY A 139 -4.57 -18.19 7.16
C GLY A 139 -3.28 -18.37 7.95
N LYS A 140 -2.32 -19.14 7.39
CA LYS A 140 -1.00 -19.36 7.97
C LYS A 140 -0.17 -18.07 7.99
N GLU A 141 -0.08 -17.36 6.87
CA GLU A 141 0.68 -16.10 6.78
C GLU A 141 0.09 -15.02 7.69
N ARG A 142 -1.25 -14.91 7.74
CA ARG A 142 -1.93 -14.00 8.65
C ARG A 142 -1.58 -14.28 10.10
N SER A 143 -1.75 -15.53 10.55
CA SER A 143 -1.43 -15.94 11.92
C SER A 143 0.03 -15.70 12.26
N MET A 144 0.94 -16.01 11.34
CA MET A 144 2.38 -15.79 11.50
C MET A 144 2.72 -14.31 11.68
N ILE A 145 2.19 -13.42 10.84
CA ILE A 145 2.43 -11.97 10.94
C ILE A 145 1.80 -11.39 12.20
N THR A 146 0.53 -11.71 12.49
CA THR A 146 -0.16 -11.23 13.69
C THR A 146 0.61 -11.62 14.94
N LYS A 147 1.05 -12.89 15.04
CA LYS A 147 1.84 -13.37 16.16
C LYS A 147 3.16 -12.60 16.30
N TRP A 148 3.90 -12.44 15.21
CA TRP A 148 5.19 -11.73 15.26
C TRP A 148 5.04 -10.28 15.72
N PHE A 149 4.07 -9.53 15.20
CA PHE A 149 3.83 -8.14 15.65
C PHE A 149 3.39 -8.06 17.11
N MET A 150 2.57 -9.01 17.59
CA MET A 150 2.19 -9.09 19.01
C MET A 150 3.39 -9.40 19.91
N GLU A 151 4.27 -10.32 19.51
CA GLU A 151 5.50 -10.60 20.27
C GLU A 151 6.40 -9.36 20.37
N LYS A 152 6.55 -8.57 19.30
CA LYS A 152 7.31 -7.31 19.36
C LYS A 152 6.61 -6.27 20.21
N TYR A 153 5.28 -6.19 20.15
CA TYR A 153 4.50 -5.30 21.00
C TYR A 153 4.71 -5.62 22.48
N ASP A 154 4.56 -6.88 22.89
CA ASP A 154 4.72 -7.31 24.27
C ASP A 154 6.16 -7.09 24.76
N ALA A 155 7.16 -7.43 23.93
CA ALA A 155 8.56 -7.17 24.24
C ALA A 155 8.89 -5.68 24.41
N SER A 156 8.20 -4.80 23.67
CA SER A 156 8.42 -3.34 23.75
C SER A 156 7.79 -2.66 24.96
N ARG A 157 6.98 -3.39 25.75
CA ARG A 157 6.31 -2.89 26.96
C ARG A 157 7.07 -3.18 28.25
N ASN A 158 8.00 -4.12 28.21
CA ASN A 158 8.89 -4.48 29.31
C ASN A 158 10.13 -3.60 29.29
#